data_AF-A0AAE6WJ97-F1
#
_entry.id   AF-A0AAE6WJ97-F1
#
_cell.length_a   1.000
_cell.length_b   1.000
_cell.length_c   1.000
_cell.angle_alpha   90.00
_cell.angle_beta   90.00
_cell.angle_gamma   90.00
#
_symmetry.space_group_name_H-M   'P 1'
#
loop_
_entity.id
_entity.type
_entity.pdbx_description
1 polymer ?
#
loop_
_entity_poly.entity_id
_entity_poly.type
_entity_poly.pdbx_seq_one_letter_code
_entity_poly.pdbx_strand_id
1 'polypeptide(L)'
;MRRVSINDQIQKTRDTSRVYEISLFDDKTAVKLSDDDNVVVKIGNRIGYLADIECDVKNGVVLLDSTKLAEFPADKYRLEIWIEKEGRKYIYPDKDQILLTLTNNLMDVEGDLINVITIEQLRKEIAESGGAGIPVVGPQGEPGPKGDKGDPGPAGETGPAGRDGLNGHDGKDGKSAYQIWLDLGNTGSEQDFIDSLKPKSDESNKVSEARHAPTAWTLDRSTTPWTLWFDNGCGLQFPEYTTTSTVYGYGFAGNLNATDFATWPLVPNVISASRGTLTLDKFRSKVGAFDYWSPLTKVINPLQDASKFDWSNAFGDEGTNNGSYGRKPNFARVMYELGIWSDADVLSLGAVRKEV
;
A
#
# COMPACT_ATOMS: atom_id res chain seq x y z
N MET A 1 14.72 -22.36 -29.75
CA MET A 1 14.15 -21.59 -28.63
C MET A 1 14.77 -22.07 -27.34
N ARG A 2 15.47 -21.21 -26.62
CA ARG A 2 16.12 -21.52 -25.35
C ARG A 2 15.14 -21.42 -24.20
N ARG A 3 14.90 -22.53 -23.51
CA ARG A 3 13.92 -22.63 -22.43
C ARG A 3 14.59 -23.07 -21.12
N VAL A 4 13.96 -22.67 -20.02
CA VAL A 4 14.38 -23.02 -18.66
C VAL A 4 13.21 -23.66 -17.94
N SER A 5 13.48 -24.70 -17.16
CA SER A 5 12.54 -25.30 -16.20
C SER A 5 13.20 -25.30 -14.83
N ILE A 6 12.43 -24.99 -13.79
CA ILE A 6 12.85 -25.01 -12.39
C ILE A 6 11.82 -25.82 -11.60
N ASN A 7 12.29 -26.60 -10.62
CA ASN A 7 11.46 -27.52 -9.83
C ASN A 7 10.45 -26.82 -8.91
N ASP A 8 10.77 -25.63 -8.41
CA ASP A 8 9.89 -24.79 -7.61
C ASP A 8 10.19 -23.31 -7.90
N GLN A 9 9.22 -22.43 -7.66
CA GLN A 9 9.31 -21.00 -7.92
C GLN A 9 8.89 -20.16 -6.71
N ILE A 10 8.61 -20.76 -5.56
CA ILE A 10 8.18 -20.03 -4.37
C ILE A 10 8.92 -20.56 -3.12
N GLN A 11 9.48 -19.66 -2.33
CA GLN A 11 9.94 -19.97 -0.96
C GLN A 11 9.68 -18.79 -0.01
N LYS A 12 9.92 -19.02 1.28
CA LYS A 12 9.93 -17.98 2.31
C LYS A 12 11.31 -17.32 2.35
N THR A 13 11.36 -16.03 2.69
CA THR A 13 12.63 -15.34 2.98
C THR A 13 13.35 -16.06 4.12
N ARG A 14 14.69 -16.14 4.03
CA ARG A 14 15.56 -16.81 5.00
C ARG A 14 15.36 -18.33 5.13
N ASP A 15 14.54 -18.96 4.30
CA ASP A 15 14.49 -20.43 4.17
C ASP A 15 15.70 -20.90 3.34
N THR A 16 16.61 -21.63 3.98
CA THR A 16 17.84 -22.14 3.38
C THR A 16 17.83 -23.65 3.18
N SER A 17 16.66 -24.28 3.23
CA SER A 17 16.53 -25.75 3.17
C SER A 17 16.49 -26.31 1.73
N ARG A 18 16.45 -25.43 0.73
CA ARG A 18 16.14 -25.79 -0.66
C ARG A 18 17.37 -25.73 -1.56
N VAL A 19 17.40 -26.62 -2.54
CA VAL A 19 18.25 -26.50 -3.72
C VAL A 19 17.33 -26.52 -4.93
N TYR A 20 17.37 -25.44 -5.70
CA TYR A 20 16.61 -25.33 -6.93
C TYR A 20 17.34 -26.06 -8.05
N GLU A 21 16.62 -26.97 -8.70
CA GLU A 21 17.10 -27.72 -9.84
C GLU A 21 16.64 -27.04 -11.11
N ILE A 22 17.59 -26.49 -11.87
CA ILE A 22 17.33 -25.74 -13.09
C ILE A 22 17.80 -26.55 -14.30
N SER A 23 16.85 -26.92 -15.15
CA SER A 23 17.08 -27.64 -16.41
C SER A 23 16.96 -26.71 -17.61
N LEU A 24 17.91 -26.82 -18.54
CA LEU A 24 17.98 -25.99 -19.74
C LEU A 24 17.64 -26.80 -20.99
N PHE A 25 16.98 -26.17 -21.95
CA PHE A 25 16.56 -26.82 -23.20
C PHE A 25 16.82 -25.92 -24.41
N ASP A 26 17.33 -26.53 -25.49
CA ASP A 26 17.29 -25.98 -26.84
C ASP A 26 16.12 -26.66 -27.58
N ASP A 27 15.08 -25.88 -27.82
CA ASP A 27 13.77 -26.32 -28.33
C ASP A 27 13.12 -27.39 -27.45
N LYS A 28 13.30 -28.67 -27.80
CA LYS A 28 12.76 -29.82 -27.06
C LYS A 28 13.88 -30.71 -26.50
N THR A 29 15.13 -30.34 -26.72
CA THR A 29 16.30 -31.15 -26.35
C THR A 29 16.96 -30.56 -25.12
N ALA A 30 17.16 -31.37 -24.09
CA ALA A 30 17.88 -30.95 -22.89
C ALA A 30 19.34 -30.60 -23.25
N VAL A 31 19.82 -29.48 -22.74
CA VAL A 31 21.20 -29.04 -22.89
C VAL A 31 22.09 -29.98 -22.08
N LYS A 32 23.19 -30.43 -22.68
CA LYS A 32 24.17 -31.27 -21.99
C LYS A 32 25.19 -30.38 -21.28
N LEU A 33 25.04 -30.26 -19.96
CA LEU A 33 26.01 -29.61 -19.09
C LEU A 33 26.93 -30.67 -18.43
N SER A 34 28.21 -30.34 -18.32
CA SER A 34 29.21 -31.08 -17.55
C SER A 34 29.27 -30.51 -16.13
N ASP A 35 29.68 -31.32 -15.15
CA ASP A 35 29.85 -30.88 -13.77
C ASP A 35 30.95 -29.79 -13.62
N ASP A 36 31.85 -29.68 -14.60
CA ASP A 36 32.89 -28.65 -14.69
C ASP A 36 32.46 -27.38 -15.45
N ASP A 37 31.25 -27.33 -16.04
CA ASP A 37 30.79 -26.15 -16.77
C ASP A 37 30.52 -24.99 -15.77
N ASN A 38 31.10 -23.81 -16.01
CA ASN A 38 30.84 -22.62 -15.21
C ASN A 38 29.47 -22.02 -15.56
N VAL A 39 28.56 -22.04 -14.59
CA VAL A 39 27.21 -21.50 -14.73
C VAL A 39 26.96 -20.42 -13.69
N VAL A 40 26.54 -19.25 -14.17
CA VAL A 40 26.13 -18.12 -13.32
C VAL A 40 24.66 -17.85 -13.52
N VAL A 41 23.89 -17.88 -12.43
CA VAL A 41 22.51 -17.41 -12.39
C VAL A 41 22.54 -15.92 -12.07
N LYS A 42 22.14 -15.08 -13.04
CA LYS A 42 21.90 -13.66 -12.83
C LYS A 42 20.54 -13.50 -12.16
N ILE A 43 20.48 -12.80 -11.04
CA ILE A 43 19.24 -12.49 -10.35
C ILE A 43 18.96 -10.98 -10.45
N GLY A 44 17.73 -10.65 -10.81
CA GLY A 44 17.22 -9.29 -10.83
C GLY A 44 15.77 -9.22 -10.35
N ASN A 45 15.24 -8.03 -10.14
CA ASN A 45 13.82 -7.81 -9.88
C ASN A 45 13.23 -6.81 -10.88
N ARG A 46 12.08 -6.20 -10.58
CA ARG A 46 11.46 -5.20 -11.46
C ARG A 46 12.34 -3.95 -11.66
N ILE A 47 13.22 -3.64 -10.71
CA ILE A 47 14.05 -2.43 -10.72
C ILE A 47 15.35 -2.66 -11.51
N GLY A 48 15.86 -3.89 -11.54
CA GLY A 48 17.01 -4.23 -12.37
C GLY A 48 17.78 -5.45 -11.89
N TYR A 49 19.00 -5.58 -12.41
CA TYR A 49 19.97 -6.58 -12.00
C TYR A 49 20.44 -6.35 -10.55
N LEU A 50 20.60 -7.43 -9.79
CA LEU A 50 20.97 -7.39 -8.37
C LEU A 50 22.28 -8.10 -8.09
N ALA A 51 22.44 -9.35 -8.56
CA ALA A 51 23.62 -10.14 -8.25
C ALA A 51 23.90 -11.28 -9.24
N ASP A 52 25.13 -11.77 -9.13
CA ASP A 52 25.61 -12.99 -9.75
C ASP A 52 25.65 -14.11 -8.73
N ILE A 53 25.04 -15.24 -9.07
CA ILE A 53 25.06 -16.44 -8.24
C ILE A 53 25.76 -17.54 -9.02
N GLU A 54 27.00 -17.85 -8.64
CA GLU A 54 27.69 -19.02 -9.17
C GLU A 54 26.96 -20.29 -8.72
N CYS A 55 26.70 -21.22 -9.64
CA CYS A 55 25.95 -22.43 -9.38
C CYS A 55 26.73 -23.66 -9.81
N ASP A 56 26.65 -24.71 -8.99
CA ASP A 56 27.22 -26.00 -9.34
C ASP A 56 26.34 -26.69 -10.39
N VAL A 57 26.96 -27.54 -11.21
CA VAL A 57 26.25 -28.43 -12.12
C VAL A 57 26.42 -29.87 -11.63
N LYS A 58 25.31 -30.63 -11.57
CA LYS A 58 25.36 -32.07 -11.34
C LYS A 58 24.38 -32.79 -12.26
N ASN A 59 24.84 -33.85 -12.91
CA ASN A 59 24.01 -34.68 -13.79
C ASN A 59 23.29 -33.86 -14.89
N GLY A 60 23.92 -32.80 -15.39
CA GLY A 60 23.35 -31.91 -16.40
C GLY A 60 22.33 -30.89 -15.87
N VAL A 61 22.15 -30.77 -14.56
CA VAL A 61 21.21 -29.84 -13.91
C VAL A 61 22.01 -28.78 -13.14
N VAL A 62 21.58 -27.52 -13.27
CA VAL A 62 22.16 -26.39 -12.53
C VAL A 62 21.53 -26.33 -11.15
N LEU A 63 22.35 -26.24 -10.10
CA LEU A 63 21.93 -26.25 -8.70
C LEU A 63 22.06 -24.85 -8.09
N LEU A 64 20.92 -24.20 -7.84
CA LEU A 64 20.85 -22.93 -7.12
C LEU A 64 20.50 -23.20 -5.65
N ASP A 65 21.51 -23.10 -4.78
CA ASP A 65 21.36 -23.28 -3.34
C ASP A 65 20.65 -22.07 -2.70
N SER A 66 19.55 -22.31 -1.98
CA SER A 66 18.76 -21.26 -1.32
C SER A 66 19.52 -20.51 -0.22
N THR A 67 20.62 -21.05 0.31
CA THR A 67 21.53 -20.30 1.21
C THR A 67 22.04 -19.01 0.56
N LYS A 68 22.25 -19.00 -0.76
CA LYS A 68 22.69 -17.83 -1.54
C LYS A 68 21.58 -16.78 -1.71
N LEU A 69 20.35 -17.11 -1.32
CA LEU A 69 19.17 -16.24 -1.38
C LEU A 69 18.74 -15.71 0.00
N ALA A 70 19.45 -16.08 1.08
CA ALA A 70 19.02 -15.81 2.46
C ALA A 70 18.87 -14.31 2.78
N GLU A 71 19.75 -13.48 2.20
CA GLU A 71 19.77 -12.03 2.40
C GLU A 71 18.87 -11.26 1.41
N PHE A 72 18.24 -11.95 0.46
CA PHE A 72 17.33 -11.30 -0.48
C PHE A 72 15.98 -11.02 0.20
N PRO A 73 15.44 -9.80 0.08
CA PRO A 73 14.13 -9.47 0.64
C PRO A 73 13.00 -10.22 -0.07
N ALA A 74 11.80 -10.20 0.50
CA ALA A 74 10.63 -10.75 -0.16
C ALA A 74 10.32 -9.94 -1.42
N ASP A 75 10.35 -10.58 -2.59
CA ASP A 75 10.05 -9.98 -3.88
C ASP A 75 9.87 -11.07 -4.95
N LYS A 76 9.47 -10.66 -6.16
CA LYS A 76 9.51 -11.47 -7.37
C LYS A 76 10.81 -11.20 -8.13
N TYR A 77 11.67 -12.19 -8.11
CA TYR A 77 12.94 -12.19 -8.82
C TYR A 77 12.80 -12.84 -10.19
N ARG A 78 13.61 -12.33 -11.12
CA ARG A 78 13.77 -12.81 -12.48
C ARG A 78 15.17 -13.38 -12.62
N LEU A 79 15.28 -14.56 -13.20
CA LEU A 79 16.58 -15.23 -13.38
C LEU A 79 16.94 -15.33 -14.86
N GLU A 80 18.24 -15.19 -15.13
CA GLU A 80 18.86 -15.60 -16.39
C GLU A 80 20.03 -16.54 -16.08
N ILE A 81 20.16 -17.60 -16.87
CA ILE A 81 21.21 -18.60 -16.69
C ILE A 81 22.25 -18.35 -17.77
N TRP A 82 23.44 -17.96 -17.34
CA TRP A 82 24.57 -17.61 -18.18
C TRP A 82 25.61 -18.71 -18.11
N ILE A 83 26.00 -19.22 -19.27
CA ILE A 83 27.00 -20.28 -19.43
C ILE A 83 28.10 -19.78 -20.35
N GLU A 84 29.35 -19.95 -19.96
CA GLU A 84 30.51 -19.67 -20.83
C GLU A 84 31.21 -20.99 -21.21
N LYS A 85 31.21 -21.29 -22.51
CA LYS A 85 31.80 -22.53 -23.05
C LYS A 85 32.51 -22.26 -24.37
N GLU A 86 33.75 -22.72 -24.50
CA GLU A 86 34.58 -22.55 -25.70
C GLU A 86 34.68 -21.07 -26.17
N GLY A 87 34.78 -20.13 -25.22
CA GLY A 87 34.82 -18.69 -25.51
C GLY A 87 33.49 -18.09 -26.00
N ARG A 88 32.39 -18.85 -25.96
CA ARG A 88 31.04 -18.39 -26.30
C ARG A 88 30.15 -18.31 -25.07
N LYS A 89 29.30 -17.29 -25.07
CA LYS A 89 28.31 -17.03 -24.01
C LYS A 89 26.93 -17.48 -24.46
N TYR A 90 26.30 -18.32 -23.65
CA TYR A 90 24.95 -18.81 -23.85
C TYR A 90 24.08 -18.29 -22.72
N ILE A 91 22.98 -17.63 -23.05
CA ILE A 91 22.06 -17.03 -22.10
C ILE A 91 20.70 -17.69 -22.30
N TYR A 92 20.11 -18.16 -21.20
CA TYR A 92 18.80 -18.79 -21.15
C TYR A 92 17.89 -18.05 -20.16
N PRO A 93 16.58 -17.96 -20.42
CA PRO A 93 15.89 -18.26 -21.69
C PRO A 93 16.02 -17.10 -22.71
N ASP A 94 15.59 -17.32 -23.96
CA ASP A 94 15.67 -16.30 -25.04
C ASP A 94 14.48 -15.34 -25.12
N LYS A 95 13.32 -15.70 -24.54
CA LYS A 95 12.07 -14.92 -24.65
C LYS A 95 11.48 -14.51 -23.30
N ASP A 96 11.23 -15.46 -22.42
CA ASP A 96 10.47 -15.24 -21.18
C ASP A 96 11.36 -15.50 -19.96
N GLN A 97 11.70 -14.45 -19.19
CA GLN A 97 12.48 -14.60 -17.96
C GLN A 97 11.80 -15.55 -16.95
N ILE A 98 12.58 -16.39 -16.28
CA ILE A 98 12.05 -17.30 -15.27
C ILE A 98 11.86 -16.56 -13.94
N LEU A 99 10.75 -16.84 -13.25
CA LEU A 99 10.40 -16.18 -11.99
C LEU A 99 10.72 -17.06 -10.79
N LEU A 100 11.25 -16.43 -9.74
CA LEU A 100 11.42 -16.99 -8.40
C LEU A 100 10.84 -15.98 -7.39
N THR A 101 9.90 -16.42 -6.56
CA THR A 101 9.23 -15.56 -5.58
C THR A 101 9.72 -15.89 -4.18
N LEU A 102 10.28 -14.88 -3.49
CA LEU A 102 10.52 -14.93 -2.05
C LEU A 102 9.35 -14.25 -1.34
N THR A 103 8.74 -14.95 -0.40
CA THR A 103 7.59 -14.44 0.38
C THR A 103 8.02 -14.11 1.81
N ASN A 104 7.43 -13.07 2.41
CA ASN A 104 7.66 -12.72 3.81
C ASN A 104 7.47 -13.93 4.72
N ASN A 105 8.35 -14.09 5.71
CA ASN A 105 8.10 -14.99 6.82
C ASN A 105 7.19 -14.31 7.86
N LEU A 106 6.70 -15.07 8.84
CA LEU A 106 5.76 -14.53 9.83
C LEU A 106 6.38 -13.44 10.72
N MET A 107 7.71 -13.44 10.89
CA MET A 107 8.42 -12.39 11.63
C MET A 107 8.46 -11.06 10.86
N ASP A 108 8.30 -11.10 9.54
CA ASP A 108 8.23 -9.92 8.68
C ASP A 108 6.77 -9.46 8.44
N VAL A 109 5.77 -10.17 8.98
CA VAL A 109 4.36 -9.77 8.90
C VAL A 109 4.03 -8.91 10.11
N GLU A 110 3.92 -7.60 9.89
CA GLU A 110 3.35 -6.69 10.88
C GLU A 110 1.86 -7.05 11.06
N GLY A 111 1.53 -7.57 12.23
CA GLY A 111 0.15 -7.81 12.62
C GLY A 111 -0.42 -6.56 13.29
N ASP A 112 -1.60 -6.12 12.85
CA ASP A 112 -2.40 -5.20 13.64
C ASP A 112 -2.86 -5.93 14.90
N LEU A 113 -2.40 -5.48 16.07
CA LEU A 113 -3.04 -5.88 17.32
C LEU A 113 -4.50 -5.44 17.23
N ILE A 114 -5.42 -6.40 17.18
CA ILE A 114 -6.83 -6.10 17.46
C ILE A 114 -6.82 -5.54 18.89
N ASN A 115 -7.18 -4.26 19.05
CA ASN A 115 -7.36 -3.65 20.35
C ASN A 115 -8.37 -4.50 21.13
N VAL A 116 -7.88 -5.36 22.02
CA VAL A 116 -8.71 -6.02 23.01
C VAL A 116 -9.15 -4.92 23.95
N ILE A 117 -10.35 -4.39 23.74
CA ILE A 117 -10.96 -3.46 24.68
C ILE A 117 -11.13 -4.24 25.98
N THR A 118 -10.35 -3.87 27.00
CA THR A 118 -10.52 -4.42 28.34
C THR A 118 -11.89 -4.01 28.88
N ILE A 119 -12.48 -4.81 29.79
CA ILE A 119 -13.76 -4.45 30.43
C ILE A 119 -13.69 -3.05 31.06
N GLU A 120 -12.53 -2.64 31.56
CA GLU A 120 -12.31 -1.30 32.11
C GLU A 120 -12.28 -0.20 31.04
N GLN A 121 -11.67 -0.42 29.87
CA GLN A 121 -11.78 0.51 28.75
C GLN A 121 -13.21 0.64 28.24
N LEU A 122 -13.96 -0.48 28.16
CA LEU A 122 -15.38 -0.44 27.79
C LEU A 122 -16.21 0.35 28.81
N ARG A 123 -15.95 0.17 30.11
CA ARG A 123 -16.60 0.94 31.19
C ARG A 123 -16.28 2.42 31.10
N LYS A 124 -15.03 2.77 30.81
CA LYS A 124 -14.58 4.15 30.63
C LYS A 124 -15.28 4.81 29.44
N GLU A 125 -15.34 4.14 28.29
CA GLU A 125 -16.05 4.65 27.11
C GLU A 125 -17.57 4.78 27.33
N ILE A 126 -18.20 3.87 28.07
CA ILE A 126 -19.61 3.98 28.48
C ILE A 126 -19.83 5.19 29.40
N ALA A 127 -18.92 5.43 30.34
CA ALA A 127 -19.01 6.57 31.24
C ALA A 127 -18.81 7.91 30.50
N GLU A 128 -17.85 7.96 29.58
CA GLU A 128 -17.52 9.15 28.79
C GLU A 128 -18.57 9.44 27.71
N SER A 129 -19.25 8.42 27.17
CA SER A 129 -20.38 8.58 26.24
C SER A 129 -21.70 8.98 26.91
N GLY A 130 -21.73 9.17 28.23
CA GLY A 130 -22.91 9.61 28.97
C GLY A 130 -23.94 8.51 29.22
N GLY A 131 -23.52 7.24 29.24
CA GLY A 131 -24.38 6.09 29.54
C GLY A 131 -25.06 6.21 30.91
N ALA A 132 -26.40 6.12 30.90
CA ALA A 132 -27.29 6.32 32.05
C ALA A 132 -26.86 5.56 33.32
N GLY A 133 -26.77 6.30 34.43
CA GLY A 133 -26.30 5.78 35.71
C GLY A 133 -27.32 4.89 36.43
N ILE A 134 -26.78 3.85 37.09
CA ILE A 134 -27.32 3.30 38.35
C ILE A 134 -26.12 2.83 39.21
N PRO A 135 -25.80 3.48 40.33
CA PRO A 135 -24.89 2.91 41.32
C PRO A 135 -25.68 1.99 42.27
N VAL A 136 -25.27 0.73 42.40
CA VAL A 136 -25.78 -0.19 43.42
C VAL A 136 -24.80 -0.20 44.60
N VAL A 137 -25.15 0.48 45.68
CA VAL A 137 -24.50 0.32 47.00
C VAL A 137 -25.27 -0.74 47.76
N GLY A 138 -24.61 -1.85 48.12
CA GLY A 138 -25.14 -2.85 49.05
C GLY A 138 -24.80 -2.49 50.51
N PRO A 139 -25.69 -2.74 51.49
CA PRO A 139 -25.45 -2.38 52.88
C PRO A 139 -24.42 -3.30 53.56
N GLN A 140 -23.57 -2.71 54.41
CA GLN A 140 -22.57 -3.39 55.23
C GLN A 140 -23.23 -4.07 56.46
N GLY A 141 -22.94 -5.35 56.68
CA GLY A 141 -23.45 -6.12 57.84
C GLY A 141 -22.63 -5.92 59.11
N GLU A 142 -23.29 -5.98 60.27
CA GLU A 142 -22.72 -5.69 61.60
C GLU A 142 -21.74 -6.78 62.12
N PRO A 143 -20.70 -6.41 62.90
CA PRO A 143 -19.80 -7.36 63.55
C PRO A 143 -20.48 -8.17 64.66
N GLY A 144 -20.21 -9.48 64.70
CA GLY A 144 -20.84 -10.42 65.64
C GLY A 144 -20.27 -10.40 67.08
N PRO A 145 -21.04 -10.89 68.06
CA PRO A 145 -20.62 -10.94 69.46
C PRO A 145 -19.68 -12.12 69.75
N LYS A 146 -18.77 -11.91 70.71
CA LYS A 146 -17.81 -12.89 71.22
C LYS A 146 -18.44 -13.77 72.30
N GLY A 147 -18.15 -15.08 72.30
CA GLY A 147 -18.58 -16.03 73.33
C GLY A 147 -17.44 -16.97 73.77
N ASP A 148 -17.53 -17.41 75.03
CA ASP A 148 -16.47 -17.92 75.91
C ASP A 148 -16.01 -19.38 75.70
N LYS A 149 -14.94 -19.78 76.43
CA LYS A 149 -14.24 -21.07 76.37
C LYS A 149 -14.52 -21.97 77.59
N GLY A 150 -14.76 -23.26 77.34
CA GLY A 150 -14.71 -24.44 78.26
C GLY A 150 -15.49 -25.62 77.63
N ASP A 151 -15.22 -26.93 77.72
CA ASP A 151 -14.34 -27.84 78.49
C ASP A 151 -13.91 -29.05 77.57
N PRO A 152 -12.96 -29.94 77.97
CA PRO A 152 -12.26 -30.87 77.04
C PRO A 152 -12.81 -32.31 76.87
N GLY A 153 -12.66 -32.84 75.63
CA GLY A 153 -12.47 -34.27 75.23
C GLY A 153 -13.73 -35.05 74.79
N PRO A 154 -13.68 -36.10 73.91
CA PRO A 154 -12.52 -36.89 73.45
C PRO A 154 -12.51 -37.28 71.93
N ALA A 155 -11.47 -38.04 71.55
CA ALA A 155 -11.29 -38.90 70.35
C ALA A 155 -11.08 -38.26 68.96
N GLY A 156 -9.78 -38.09 68.65
CA GLY A 156 -9.07 -38.16 67.36
C GLY A 156 -9.84 -38.07 66.04
N GLU A 157 -9.63 -36.96 65.33
CA GLU A 157 -10.06 -36.78 63.95
C GLU A 157 -8.89 -36.76 62.97
N THR A 158 -9.18 -37.31 61.79
CA THR A 158 -8.40 -37.41 60.55
C THR A 158 -7.37 -36.30 60.33
N GLY A 159 -6.16 -36.68 59.93
CA GLY A 159 -5.09 -35.74 59.59
C GLY A 159 -5.54 -34.70 58.56
N PRO A 160 -5.07 -33.44 58.67
CA PRO A 160 -5.57 -32.34 57.85
C PRO A 160 -5.37 -32.62 56.36
N ALA A 161 -6.36 -32.24 55.54
CA ALA A 161 -6.20 -32.17 54.10
C ALA A 161 -4.97 -31.32 53.75
N GLY A 162 -4.22 -31.75 52.72
CA GLY A 162 -3.07 -30.98 52.22
C GLY A 162 -3.50 -29.55 51.89
N ARG A 163 -2.64 -28.59 52.25
CA ARG A 163 -2.88 -27.17 51.97
C ARG A 163 -3.06 -26.98 50.47
N ASP A 164 -4.13 -26.29 50.08
CA ASP A 164 -4.26 -25.82 48.69
C ASP A 164 -3.02 -25.00 48.33
N GLY A 165 -2.47 -25.26 47.13
CA GLY A 165 -1.36 -24.48 46.61
C GLY A 165 -1.75 -23.01 46.54
N LEU A 166 -0.89 -22.12 47.04
CA LEU A 166 -1.09 -20.68 46.88
C LEU A 166 -1.23 -20.36 45.39
N ASN A 167 -2.27 -19.61 45.01
CA ASN A 167 -2.37 -19.04 43.67
C ASN A 167 -1.07 -18.28 43.38
N GLY A 168 -0.48 -18.52 42.20
CA GLY A 168 0.67 -17.74 41.75
C GLY A 168 0.33 -16.26 41.77
N HIS A 169 1.26 -15.44 42.26
CA HIS A 169 1.11 -13.99 42.18
C HIS A 169 1.02 -13.57 40.71
N ASP A 170 0.09 -12.67 40.39
CA ASP A 170 0.04 -12.05 39.06
C ASP A 170 1.42 -11.46 38.75
N GLY A 171 1.90 -11.73 37.53
CA GLY A 171 3.14 -11.14 37.04
C GLY A 171 3.00 -9.61 37.05
N LYS A 172 4.07 -8.91 37.43
CA LYS A 172 4.07 -7.44 37.36
C LYS A 172 3.84 -7.01 35.91
N ASP A 173 2.94 -6.05 35.71
CA ASP A 173 2.74 -5.45 34.40
C ASP A 173 4.07 -4.91 33.84
N GLY A 174 4.29 -5.18 32.55
CA GLY A 174 5.45 -4.67 31.83
C GLY A 174 5.40 -3.14 31.72
N LYS A 175 6.55 -2.53 31.46
CA LYS A 175 6.61 -1.09 31.18
C LYS A 175 5.78 -0.75 29.93
N SER A 176 5.02 0.34 29.98
CA SER A 176 4.36 0.87 28.79
C SER A 176 5.40 1.34 27.77
N ALA A 177 5.03 1.39 26.49
CA ALA A 177 5.91 1.89 25.44
C ALA A 177 6.40 3.33 25.72
N TYR A 178 5.53 4.16 26.31
CA TYR A 178 5.89 5.50 26.77
C TYR A 178 6.91 5.48 27.92
N GLN A 179 6.78 4.56 28.87
CA GLN A 179 7.77 4.43 29.95
C GLN A 179 9.13 3.95 29.43
N ILE A 180 9.15 3.04 28.46
CA ILE A 180 10.38 2.62 27.77
C ILE A 180 11.00 3.81 27.01
N TRP A 181 10.16 4.62 26.34
CA TRP A 181 10.60 5.82 25.64
C TRP A 181 11.26 6.84 26.59
N LEU A 182 10.69 7.06 27.77
CA LEU A 182 11.30 7.90 28.82
C LEU A 182 12.62 7.29 29.34
N ASP A 183 12.65 5.98 29.58
CA ASP A 183 13.86 5.28 30.07
C ASP A 183 15.02 5.32 29.06
N LEU A 184 14.72 5.48 27.77
CA LEU A 184 15.71 5.71 26.70
C LEU A 184 16.25 7.15 26.68
N GLY A 185 15.89 7.98 27.66
CA GLY A 185 16.38 9.35 27.83
C GLY A 185 15.56 10.41 27.10
N ASN A 186 14.39 10.06 26.57
CA ASN A 186 13.47 11.04 26.01
C ASN A 186 12.69 11.75 27.12
N THR A 187 12.25 12.97 26.84
CA THR A 187 11.39 13.76 27.73
C THR A 187 10.26 14.36 26.92
N GLY A 188 9.06 14.39 27.48
CA GLY A 188 7.90 14.97 26.81
C GLY A 188 6.62 14.44 27.43
N SER A 189 5.49 14.77 26.83
CA SER A 189 4.16 14.22 27.10
C SER A 189 3.91 12.94 26.30
N GLU A 190 2.83 12.23 26.62
CA GLU A 190 2.37 11.11 25.79
C GLU A 190 2.08 11.55 24.35
N GLN A 191 1.64 12.80 24.15
CA GLN A 191 1.43 13.35 22.80
C GLN A 191 2.75 13.51 22.05
N ASP A 192 3.82 13.96 22.73
CA ASP A 192 5.16 14.05 22.13
C ASP A 192 5.70 12.66 21.76
N PHE A 193 5.39 11.64 22.57
CA PHE A 193 5.68 10.26 22.24
C PHE A 193 4.91 9.79 20.99
N ILE A 194 3.59 10.01 20.92
CA ILE A 194 2.79 9.67 19.74
C ILE A 194 3.30 10.41 18.48
N ASP A 195 3.69 11.66 18.61
CA ASP A 195 4.26 12.44 17.52
C ASP A 195 5.65 11.93 17.11
N SER A 196 6.44 11.37 18.04
CA SER A 196 7.70 10.71 17.73
C SER A 196 7.55 9.39 16.97
N LEU A 197 6.39 8.72 17.10
CA LEU A 197 6.06 7.49 16.38
C LEU A 197 5.56 7.75 14.96
N LYS A 198 5.14 8.98 14.66
CA LYS A 198 4.78 9.34 13.28
C LYS A 198 6.04 9.21 12.43
N PRO A 199 5.94 8.62 11.22
CA PRO A 199 7.08 8.59 10.32
C PRO A 199 7.56 10.02 10.12
N LYS A 200 8.80 10.29 10.52
CA LYS A 200 9.49 11.50 10.09
C LYS A 200 9.55 11.39 8.58
N SER A 201 8.71 12.14 7.89
CA SER A 201 8.95 12.38 6.48
C SER A 201 10.27 13.13 6.44
N ASP A 202 11.37 12.41 6.24
CA ASP A 202 12.68 13.00 6.05
C ASP A 202 12.56 13.96 4.87
N GLU A 203 12.40 15.25 5.15
CA GLU A 203 12.41 16.30 4.12
C GLU A 203 13.76 16.32 3.37
N SER A 204 14.80 15.71 3.95
CA SER A 204 16.14 15.60 3.39
C SER A 204 16.41 14.32 2.58
N ASN A 205 15.45 13.38 2.47
CA ASN A 205 15.65 12.15 1.67
C ASN A 205 14.45 11.79 0.79
N LYS A 206 13.57 12.76 0.48
CA LYS A 206 12.83 12.70 -0.77
C LYS A 206 13.85 12.89 -1.89
N VAL A 207 14.23 11.81 -2.57
CA VAL A 207 14.16 11.90 -4.03
C VAL A 207 12.70 12.30 -4.25
N SER A 208 12.43 13.58 -4.50
CA SER A 208 11.13 13.95 -5.01
C SER A 208 11.05 13.18 -6.31
N GLU A 209 10.46 11.99 -6.30
CA GLU A 209 9.99 11.40 -7.53
C GLU A 209 9.11 12.49 -8.11
N ALA A 210 9.61 13.14 -9.17
CA ALA A 210 8.91 14.22 -9.80
C ALA A 210 7.57 13.61 -10.21
N ARG A 211 6.50 13.96 -9.48
CA ARG A 211 5.19 13.38 -9.73
C ARG A 211 4.84 13.76 -11.16
N HIS A 212 4.57 12.76 -11.98
CA HIS A 212 4.23 12.93 -13.38
C HIS A 212 2.70 13.03 -13.55
N ALA A 213 2.26 13.38 -14.74
CA ALA A 213 0.85 13.29 -15.12
C ALA A 213 0.36 11.82 -14.99
N PRO A 214 -0.92 11.59 -14.64
CA PRO A 214 -1.44 10.26 -14.31
C PRO A 214 -1.57 9.36 -15.55
N THR A 215 -1.02 8.14 -15.50
CA THR A 215 -1.06 7.18 -16.62
C THR A 215 -2.02 6.01 -16.39
N ALA A 216 -2.40 5.79 -15.14
CA ALA A 216 -3.32 4.74 -14.70
C ALA A 216 -4.21 5.21 -13.55
N TRP A 217 -5.30 4.48 -13.29
CA TRP A 217 -6.25 4.80 -12.24
C TRP A 217 -6.86 3.53 -11.63
N THR A 218 -7.35 3.66 -10.39
CA THR A 218 -8.20 2.69 -9.71
C THR A 218 -9.42 3.39 -9.13
N LEU A 219 -10.51 2.64 -8.93
CA LEU A 219 -11.72 3.14 -8.28
C LEU A 219 -11.81 2.61 -6.86
N ASP A 220 -11.75 3.51 -5.89
CA ASP A 220 -12.08 3.24 -4.50
C ASP A 220 -13.55 3.58 -4.22
N ARG A 221 -14.31 2.54 -3.86
CA ARG A 221 -15.75 2.61 -3.60
C ARG A 221 -16.09 2.59 -2.11
N SER A 222 -15.08 2.56 -1.23
CA SER A 222 -15.26 2.59 0.23
C SER A 222 -15.54 4.00 0.77
N THR A 223 -15.24 5.03 -0.03
CA THR A 223 -15.45 6.44 0.30
C THR A 223 -16.80 6.96 -0.23
N THR A 224 -17.32 8.04 0.32
CA THR A 224 -18.48 8.78 -0.25
C THR A 224 -18.17 10.28 -0.23
N PRO A 225 -18.02 10.94 -1.40
CA PRO A 225 -18.12 10.38 -2.76
C PRO A 225 -17.02 9.33 -3.04
N TRP A 226 -17.24 8.45 -4.04
CA TRP A 226 -16.21 7.52 -4.52
C TRP A 226 -14.96 8.27 -4.96
N THR A 227 -13.80 7.61 -4.91
CA THR A 227 -12.51 8.22 -5.22
C THR A 227 -11.83 7.50 -6.37
N LEU A 228 -11.45 8.23 -7.41
CA LEU A 228 -10.51 7.74 -8.42
C LEU A 228 -9.10 8.02 -7.90
N TRP A 229 -8.30 6.98 -7.69
CA TRP A 229 -6.90 7.13 -7.32
C TRP A 229 -6.02 6.96 -8.56
N PHE A 230 -5.10 7.89 -8.77
CA PHE A 230 -4.14 7.83 -9.86
C PHE A 230 -2.77 7.32 -9.38
N ASP A 231 -2.00 6.78 -10.32
CA ASP A 231 -0.63 6.30 -10.10
C ASP A 231 0.36 7.41 -9.68
N ASN A 232 0.03 8.68 -9.91
CA ASN A 232 0.81 9.82 -9.44
C ASN A 232 0.46 10.30 -8.01
N GLY A 233 -0.41 9.56 -7.30
CA GLY A 233 -0.82 9.87 -5.93
C GLY A 233 -1.87 10.98 -5.80
N CYS A 234 -2.39 11.52 -6.91
CA CYS A 234 -3.60 12.33 -6.89
C CYS A 234 -4.85 11.46 -6.73
N GLY A 235 -5.87 12.04 -6.09
CA GLY A 235 -7.23 11.51 -6.11
C GLY A 235 -8.18 12.45 -6.85
N LEU A 236 -9.27 11.93 -7.40
CA LEU A 236 -10.34 12.72 -8.01
C LEU A 236 -11.70 12.25 -7.51
N GLN A 237 -12.48 13.20 -7.02
CA GLN A 237 -13.83 12.99 -6.52
C GLN A 237 -14.82 13.92 -7.23
N PHE A 238 -16.05 13.43 -7.41
CA PHE A 238 -17.16 14.18 -7.98
C PHE A 238 -18.32 14.27 -6.97
N PRO A 239 -18.33 15.25 -6.04
CA PRO A 239 -19.35 15.35 -4.99
C PRO A 239 -20.81 15.44 -5.48
N GLU A 240 -21.08 16.05 -6.63
CA GLU A 240 -22.43 16.08 -7.23
C GLU A 240 -22.91 14.68 -7.69
N TYR A 241 -21.98 13.76 -7.95
CA TYR A 241 -22.23 12.44 -8.53
C TYR A 241 -21.76 11.33 -7.60
N THR A 242 -21.95 11.53 -6.29
CA THR A 242 -21.27 10.83 -5.19
C THR A 242 -20.90 9.36 -5.44
N THR A 243 -21.82 8.56 -5.97
CA THR A 243 -21.62 7.13 -6.27
C THR A 243 -22.13 6.73 -7.66
N THR A 244 -22.32 7.70 -8.57
CA THR A 244 -22.90 7.46 -9.89
C THR A 244 -21.95 6.66 -10.79
N SER A 245 -22.27 5.39 -11.01
CA SER A 245 -21.42 4.43 -11.75
C SER A 245 -20.95 4.92 -13.12
N THR A 246 -21.83 5.54 -13.92
CA THR A 246 -21.49 6.03 -15.27
C THR A 246 -20.45 7.14 -15.26
N VAL A 247 -20.46 8.02 -14.25
CA VAL A 247 -19.49 9.12 -14.12
C VAL A 247 -18.11 8.57 -13.78
N TYR A 248 -18.06 7.63 -12.83
CA TYR A 248 -16.84 6.97 -12.35
C TYR A 248 -16.34 5.82 -13.25
N GLY A 249 -17.09 5.42 -14.28
CA GLY A 249 -16.73 4.31 -15.17
C GLY A 249 -16.92 2.91 -14.57
N TYR A 250 -17.64 2.79 -13.45
CA TYR A 250 -17.90 1.49 -12.83
C TYR A 250 -18.90 0.68 -13.68
N GLY A 251 -18.42 -0.41 -14.30
CA GLY A 251 -19.21 -1.23 -15.22
C GLY A 251 -19.30 -0.69 -16.65
N PHE A 252 -18.54 0.37 -16.99
CA PHE A 252 -18.51 0.97 -18.32
C PHE A 252 -17.08 0.97 -18.86
N ALA A 253 -16.89 0.42 -20.07
CA ALA A 253 -15.60 0.48 -20.76
C ALA A 253 -15.41 1.87 -21.40
N GLY A 254 -14.27 2.50 -21.15
CA GLY A 254 -13.88 3.77 -21.77
C GLY A 254 -12.65 3.60 -22.67
N ASN A 255 -12.61 4.31 -23.79
CA ASN A 255 -11.41 4.36 -24.64
C ASN A 255 -10.36 5.29 -24.01
N LEU A 256 -9.26 4.71 -23.52
CA LEU A 256 -8.16 5.45 -22.88
C LEU A 256 -7.18 6.09 -23.86
N ASN A 257 -7.41 5.93 -25.17
CA ASN A 257 -6.63 6.54 -26.25
C ASN A 257 -7.56 7.38 -27.15
N ALA A 258 -8.59 7.96 -26.57
CA ALA A 258 -9.56 8.75 -27.32
C ALA A 258 -8.90 10.04 -27.85
N THR A 259 -9.28 10.42 -29.07
CA THR A 259 -8.93 11.69 -29.70
C THR A 259 -10.10 12.69 -29.67
N ASP A 260 -11.22 12.32 -29.04
CA ASP A 260 -12.36 13.19 -28.79
C ASP A 260 -12.91 12.97 -27.37
N PHE A 261 -13.57 14.00 -26.84
CA PHE A 261 -14.15 14.01 -25.50
C PHE A 261 -15.42 13.17 -25.42
N ALA A 262 -15.50 12.38 -24.36
CA ALA A 262 -16.73 11.70 -23.94
C ALA A 262 -17.40 12.47 -22.81
N THR A 263 -18.74 12.51 -22.81
CA THR A 263 -19.53 13.11 -21.72
C THR A 263 -19.46 12.28 -20.44
N TRP A 264 -19.34 10.95 -20.58
CA TRP A 264 -19.08 9.98 -19.52
C TRP A 264 -18.65 8.64 -20.15
N PRO A 265 -17.92 7.77 -19.43
CA PRO A 265 -17.27 8.05 -18.14
C PRO A 265 -16.19 9.13 -18.25
N LEU A 266 -15.88 9.80 -17.14
CA LEU A 266 -15.01 11.00 -17.15
C LEU A 266 -13.52 10.69 -17.14
N VAL A 267 -13.14 9.60 -16.46
CA VAL A 267 -11.72 9.24 -16.28
C VAL A 267 -10.95 8.95 -17.58
N PRO A 268 -11.54 8.41 -18.67
CA PRO A 268 -10.83 8.26 -19.94
C PRO A 268 -10.40 9.59 -20.55
N ASN A 269 -11.12 10.70 -20.34
CA ASN A 269 -10.70 12.01 -20.81
C ASN A 269 -9.40 12.44 -20.11
N VAL A 270 -9.28 12.16 -18.80
CA VAL A 270 -8.08 12.44 -17.99
C VAL A 270 -6.87 11.66 -18.54
N ILE A 271 -7.03 10.34 -18.70
CA ILE A 271 -5.95 9.45 -19.15
C ILE A 271 -5.56 9.76 -20.60
N SER A 272 -6.53 10.01 -21.48
CA SER A 272 -6.27 10.36 -22.88
C SER A 272 -5.55 11.70 -23.01
N ALA A 273 -5.88 12.68 -22.15
CA ALA A 273 -5.17 13.96 -22.09
C ALA A 273 -3.73 13.79 -21.58
N SER A 274 -3.54 13.01 -20.51
CA SER A 274 -2.19 12.71 -20.00
C SER A 274 -1.30 11.97 -21.01
N ARG A 275 -1.88 11.17 -21.91
CA ARG A 275 -1.16 10.45 -22.97
C ARG A 275 -0.95 11.28 -24.23
N GLY A 276 -1.56 12.46 -24.33
CA GLY A 276 -1.49 13.33 -25.50
C GLY A 276 -2.35 12.89 -26.68
N THR A 277 -3.21 11.86 -26.56
CA THR A 277 -4.17 11.52 -27.62
C THR A 277 -5.32 12.52 -27.67
N LEU A 278 -5.71 13.06 -26.51
CA LEU A 278 -6.68 14.13 -26.39
C LEU A 278 -5.94 15.45 -26.19
N THR A 279 -5.89 16.28 -27.24
CA THR A 279 -4.98 17.43 -27.32
C THR A 279 -5.57 18.72 -26.77
N LEU A 280 -4.70 19.70 -26.50
CA LEU A 280 -5.09 21.05 -26.10
C LEU A 280 -5.90 21.76 -27.20
N ASP A 281 -5.54 21.56 -28.47
CA ASP A 281 -6.30 22.11 -29.60
C ASP A 281 -7.68 21.49 -29.71
N LYS A 282 -7.80 20.19 -29.45
CA LYS A 282 -9.10 19.54 -29.38
C LYS A 282 -9.94 20.09 -28.24
N PHE A 283 -9.33 20.36 -27.08
CA PHE A 283 -10.02 21.03 -25.99
C PHE A 283 -10.50 22.43 -26.41
N ARG A 284 -9.65 23.26 -27.04
CA ARG A 284 -10.00 24.62 -27.48
C ARG A 284 -11.29 24.64 -28.29
N SER A 285 -11.35 23.82 -29.33
CA SER A 285 -12.44 23.87 -30.32
C SER A 285 -13.69 23.06 -29.90
N LYS A 286 -13.63 22.24 -28.85
CA LYS A 286 -14.75 21.35 -28.47
C LYS A 286 -15.90 22.14 -27.84
N VAL A 287 -17.08 22.02 -28.46
CA VAL A 287 -18.37 22.50 -27.92
C VAL A 287 -19.07 21.31 -27.23
N GLY A 288 -19.18 21.34 -25.90
CA GLY A 288 -19.88 20.30 -25.12
C GLY A 288 -19.03 19.11 -24.67
N ALA A 289 -19.68 18.12 -24.06
CA ALA A 289 -19.08 16.94 -23.40
C ALA A 289 -18.39 17.22 -22.05
N PHE A 290 -18.59 18.41 -21.48
CA PHE A 290 -18.05 18.77 -20.16
C PHE A 290 -19.12 18.89 -19.07
N ASP A 291 -20.34 18.44 -19.37
CA ASP A 291 -21.55 18.59 -18.58
C ASP A 291 -21.39 18.07 -17.14
N TYR A 292 -20.61 17.01 -16.95
CA TYR A 292 -20.38 16.36 -15.65
C TYR A 292 -19.08 16.83 -14.95
N TRP A 293 -18.41 17.87 -15.46
CA TRP A 293 -17.29 18.51 -14.74
C TRP A 293 -17.81 19.58 -13.79
N SER A 294 -18.47 19.12 -12.73
CA SER A 294 -19.05 19.98 -11.68
C SER A 294 -18.01 20.96 -11.10
N PRO A 295 -18.41 22.19 -10.73
CA PRO A 295 -17.54 23.09 -9.96
C PRO A 295 -17.12 22.53 -8.61
N LEU A 296 -17.84 21.53 -8.06
CA LEU A 296 -17.48 20.84 -6.82
C LEU A 296 -16.48 19.69 -7.04
N THR A 297 -16.08 19.40 -8.27
CA THR A 297 -15.06 18.38 -8.57
C THR A 297 -13.80 18.66 -7.78
N LYS A 298 -13.33 17.67 -7.00
CA LYS A 298 -12.21 17.85 -6.07
C LYS A 298 -11.03 16.99 -6.49
N VAL A 299 -9.88 17.63 -6.67
CA VAL A 299 -8.58 16.95 -6.77
C VAL A 299 -7.98 16.84 -5.37
N ILE A 300 -7.63 15.62 -4.97
CA ILE A 300 -6.97 15.31 -3.71
C ILE A 300 -5.46 15.25 -3.99
N ASN A 301 -4.67 15.87 -3.11
CA ASN A 301 -3.21 15.89 -3.22
C ASN A 301 -2.71 16.39 -4.59
N PRO A 302 -3.14 17.58 -5.05
CA PRO A 302 -2.82 18.06 -6.40
C PRO A 302 -1.31 18.20 -6.62
N LEU A 303 -0.88 18.01 -7.87
CA LEU A 303 0.49 18.30 -8.31
C LEU A 303 0.73 19.79 -8.45
N GLN A 304 -0.30 20.53 -8.84
CA GLN A 304 -0.20 21.97 -9.09
C GLN A 304 -1.30 22.75 -8.36
N ASP A 305 -0.94 23.92 -7.82
CA ASP A 305 -1.87 24.79 -7.13
C ASP A 305 -2.73 25.60 -8.12
N ALA A 306 -4.02 25.28 -8.19
CA ALA A 306 -4.98 25.99 -9.05
C ALA A 306 -5.48 27.31 -8.47
N SER A 307 -5.21 27.60 -7.19
CA SER A 307 -5.70 28.82 -6.53
C SER A 307 -5.14 30.09 -7.18
N LYS A 308 -3.94 30.01 -7.78
CA LYS A 308 -3.24 31.09 -8.48
C LYS A 308 -3.91 31.57 -9.77
N PHE A 309 -4.95 30.90 -10.26
CA PHE A 309 -5.65 31.27 -11.49
C PHE A 309 -7.13 31.56 -11.25
N ASP A 310 -7.66 32.54 -11.98
CA ASP A 310 -9.08 32.62 -12.34
C ASP A 310 -9.32 31.77 -13.59
N TRP A 311 -10.26 30.85 -13.48
CA TRP A 311 -10.58 29.86 -14.49
C TRP A 311 -11.78 30.26 -15.34
N SER A 312 -12.49 31.34 -15.03
CA SER A 312 -13.78 31.69 -15.64
C SER A 312 -13.76 31.69 -17.17
N ASN A 313 -12.62 32.05 -17.77
CA ASN A 313 -12.40 32.09 -19.22
C ASN A 313 -11.53 30.95 -19.77
N ALA A 314 -11.15 29.97 -18.96
CA ALA A 314 -10.29 28.84 -19.31
C ALA A 314 -11.00 27.76 -20.15
N PHE A 315 -11.71 28.17 -21.20
CA PHE A 315 -12.50 27.29 -22.07
C PHE A 315 -11.99 27.24 -23.52
N GLY A 316 -10.90 27.95 -23.85
CA GLY A 316 -10.33 27.97 -25.19
C GLY A 316 -11.07 28.91 -26.13
N ASP A 317 -11.57 28.40 -27.25
CA ASP A 317 -12.16 29.26 -28.29
C ASP A 317 -13.49 29.87 -27.84
N GLU A 318 -13.77 31.08 -28.31
CA GLU A 318 -15.00 31.81 -27.98
C GLU A 318 -16.26 31.01 -28.31
N GLY A 319 -17.25 31.03 -27.41
CA GLY A 319 -18.54 30.34 -27.58
C GLY A 319 -18.52 28.83 -27.28
N THR A 320 -17.36 28.21 -27.11
CA THR A 320 -17.28 26.75 -26.90
C THR A 320 -17.74 26.27 -25.53
N ASN A 321 -17.82 27.17 -24.54
CA ASN A 321 -18.31 26.86 -23.19
C ASN A 321 -19.84 26.70 -23.09
N ASN A 322 -20.59 27.26 -24.04
CA ASN A 322 -22.06 27.29 -23.98
C ASN A 322 -22.68 25.89 -24.02
N GLY A 323 -22.09 24.97 -24.79
CA GLY A 323 -22.55 23.57 -24.88
C GLY A 323 -22.22 22.70 -23.66
N SER A 324 -21.60 23.27 -22.62
CA SER A 324 -21.06 22.55 -21.46
C SER A 324 -21.67 22.99 -20.13
N TYR A 325 -22.79 23.72 -20.14
CA TYR A 325 -23.35 24.37 -18.94
C TYR A 325 -22.34 25.26 -18.20
N GLY A 326 -21.39 25.87 -18.93
CA GLY A 326 -20.34 26.68 -18.33
C GLY A 326 -19.25 25.90 -17.59
N ARG A 327 -19.24 24.56 -17.66
CA ARG A 327 -18.39 23.68 -16.84
C ARG A 327 -17.04 23.31 -17.48
N LYS A 328 -16.81 23.70 -18.73
CA LYS A 328 -15.56 23.42 -19.45
C LYS A 328 -14.30 23.95 -18.71
N PRO A 329 -14.33 25.15 -18.07
CA PRO A 329 -13.25 25.60 -17.19
C PRO A 329 -12.85 24.64 -16.06
N ASN A 330 -13.81 23.90 -15.49
CA ASN A 330 -13.51 22.98 -14.40
C ASN A 330 -12.65 21.81 -14.87
N PHE A 331 -12.83 21.37 -16.12
CA PHE A 331 -11.94 20.37 -16.72
C PHE A 331 -10.51 20.92 -16.82
N ALA A 332 -10.34 22.14 -17.31
CA ALA A 332 -9.03 22.76 -17.45
C ALA A 332 -8.31 22.89 -16.10
N ARG A 333 -9.04 23.31 -15.06
CA ARG A 333 -8.54 23.34 -13.68
C ARG A 333 -8.07 21.97 -13.22
N VAL A 334 -8.88 20.92 -13.43
CA VAL A 334 -8.52 19.56 -13.00
C VAL A 334 -7.30 19.03 -13.76
N MET A 335 -7.21 19.22 -15.08
CA MET A 335 -6.03 18.79 -15.86
C MET A 335 -4.75 19.44 -15.35
N TYR A 336 -4.84 20.72 -15.00
CA TYR A 336 -3.76 21.46 -14.41
C TYR A 336 -3.38 20.94 -13.02
N GLU A 337 -4.33 20.79 -12.09
CA GLU A 337 -4.08 20.26 -10.75
C GLU A 337 -3.47 18.85 -10.77
N LEU A 338 -3.83 18.03 -11.75
CA LEU A 338 -3.27 16.68 -11.96
C LEU A 338 -1.88 16.67 -12.60
N GLY A 339 -1.31 17.82 -12.96
CA GLY A 339 0.00 17.91 -13.60
C GLY A 339 0.01 17.60 -15.09
N ILE A 340 -1.17 17.53 -15.74
CA ILE A 340 -1.29 17.20 -17.17
C ILE A 340 -0.98 18.43 -18.03
N TRP A 341 -1.49 19.60 -17.63
CA TRP A 341 -1.29 20.86 -18.35
C TRP A 341 -0.45 21.84 -17.54
N SER A 342 0.46 22.55 -18.20
CA SER A 342 1.34 23.53 -17.61
C SER A 342 0.67 24.90 -17.44
N ASP A 343 1.35 25.83 -16.74
CA ASP A 343 0.96 27.25 -16.69
C ASP A 343 0.76 27.85 -18.08
N ALA A 344 1.66 27.55 -19.03
CA ALA A 344 1.58 28.07 -20.39
C ALA A 344 0.35 27.54 -21.13
N ASP A 345 0.03 26.25 -20.93
CA ASP A 345 -1.14 25.63 -21.54
C ASP A 345 -2.43 26.31 -21.04
N VAL A 346 -2.60 26.44 -19.73
CA VAL A 346 -3.85 27.01 -19.17
C VAL A 346 -3.99 28.50 -19.43
N LEU A 347 -2.89 29.25 -19.46
CA LEU A 347 -2.89 30.65 -19.90
C LEU A 347 -3.36 30.75 -21.36
N SER A 348 -2.89 29.86 -22.23
CA SER A 348 -3.34 29.82 -23.63
C SER A 348 -4.81 29.46 -23.78
N LEU A 349 -5.41 28.82 -22.78
CA LEU A 349 -6.83 28.48 -22.76
C LEU A 349 -7.72 29.60 -22.22
N GLY A 350 -7.14 30.70 -21.73
CA GLY A 350 -7.86 31.84 -21.18
C GLY A 350 -7.92 31.89 -19.65
N ALA A 351 -7.18 31.03 -18.94
CA ALA A 351 -6.98 31.24 -17.49
C ALA A 351 -6.19 32.53 -17.25
N VAL A 352 -6.49 33.24 -16.16
CA VAL A 352 -5.83 34.50 -15.80
C VAL A 352 -5.12 34.34 -14.46
N ARG A 353 -3.85 34.74 -14.34
CA ARG A 353 -3.15 34.71 -13.04
C ARG A 353 -3.84 35.70 -12.10
N LYS A 354 -4.12 35.26 -10.87
CA LYS A 354 -4.47 36.16 -9.78
C LYS A 354 -3.19 36.84 -9.31
N GLU A 355 -3.20 38.16 -9.25
CA GLU A 355 -2.13 38.90 -8.58
C GLU A 355 -2.16 38.56 -7.09
N VAL A 356 -0.98 38.32 -6.51
CA VAL A 356 -0.79 37.93 -5.09
C VAL A 356 -0.81 39.16 -4.21
#